data_AF-M7ZUI7-F1
#
_entry.id   AF-M7ZUI7-F1
#
_cell.length_a   1.000
_cell.length_b   1.000
_cell.length_c   1.000
_cell.angle_alpha   90.00
_cell.angle_beta   90.00
_cell.angle_gamma   90.00
#
_symmetry.space_group_name_H-M   'P 1'
#
loop_
_entity.id
_entity.type
_entity.pdbx_description
1 polymer ?
#
loop_
_entity_poly.entity_id
_entity_poly.type
_entity_poly.pdbx_seq_one_letter_code
_entity_poly.pdbx_strand_id
1 'polypeptide(L)'
;MAQRSGKLPADRTVHWRGDSALTDGFSQGVDLVGGYYDAGDHVKFGFPAAYAVTMLSWGVLEFEKEMVAANSLNRALDAIRWGTNYFIKAHTEPNTLWVQVGDGDSDHLCWERAEDMSTPRTASKIDASRPGSEVAAETAAALAAAAKVFRHYDSMYADLLLMHAKQIFTFADTFRGRYDDSLQCAKKFYPSASGYQDELLWGAAWLYEATGDQDYLDYVARNADAFGGTGWAVREFSWDNKYAGVQVLLSKVLLAGGGDGDYADTLKQFRAKAEFFMCACIQKNGGNNVRTTPGGLLYVADWNNMQYVSSSVFLLTVYADYLAESGDKLKCPDAEVAPAEIVAFARSQVDYVLGKNPLSMSYMVGHGDKFPTHVHHRGASIPSVYAVNDTVGCMEGFDACAASSPASPPNPPPPFVHAVTNSWEYNGVDHYRHTVTAKNTCGHPITYLKLRIEGLTGPIYGVSATQDKEMYGFPSWVTRLDAGEKLTIVYIQEGGPAAKIAVAQAVGATDERSRASETERKDA
;
A
#
# COMPACT_ATOMS: atom_id res chain seq x y z
N MET A 1 9.61 -2.41 -14.32
CA MET A 1 8.58 -2.44 -13.26
C MET A 1 7.22 -2.18 -13.89
N ALA A 2 6.19 -2.98 -13.58
CA ALA A 2 4.83 -2.79 -14.09
C ALA A 2 4.05 -1.67 -13.37
N GLN A 3 4.47 -1.30 -12.15
CA GLN A 3 3.86 -0.26 -11.31
C GLN A 3 4.15 1.19 -11.71
N ARG A 4 4.97 1.44 -12.75
CA ARG A 4 5.41 2.81 -13.08
C ARG A 4 4.20 3.69 -13.46
N SER A 5 4.04 4.82 -12.78
CA SER A 5 3.11 5.90 -13.11
C SER A 5 3.83 7.02 -13.84
N GLY A 6 3.11 7.87 -14.59
CA GLY A 6 3.69 8.94 -15.40
C GLY A 6 4.05 8.52 -16.83
N LYS A 7 4.92 9.33 -17.47
CA LYS A 7 5.44 9.08 -18.82
C LYS A 7 6.50 7.99 -18.80
N LEU A 8 6.24 6.87 -19.46
CA LEU A 8 7.11 5.70 -19.48
C LEU A 8 8.28 5.88 -20.46
N PRO A 9 9.44 5.23 -20.22
CA PRO A 9 10.56 5.31 -21.14
C PRO A 9 10.31 4.43 -22.38
N ALA A 10 10.96 4.78 -23.49
CA ALA A 10 10.76 4.13 -24.78
C ALA A 10 11.28 2.68 -24.82
N ASP A 11 12.28 2.36 -24.00
CA ASP A 11 12.94 1.05 -23.85
C ASP A 11 12.27 0.15 -22.79
N ARG A 12 11.07 0.50 -22.32
CA ARG A 12 10.35 -0.29 -21.30
C ARG A 12 10.15 -1.74 -21.74
N THR A 13 10.41 -2.67 -20.84
CA THR A 13 10.18 -4.12 -21.04
C THR A 13 8.73 -4.56 -20.79
N VAL A 14 7.92 -3.71 -20.14
CA VAL A 14 6.49 -3.98 -19.87
C VAL A 14 5.66 -3.30 -20.96
N HIS A 15 5.58 -3.94 -22.13
CA HIS A 15 5.00 -3.32 -23.33
C HIS A 15 3.48 -3.07 -23.26
N TRP A 16 2.76 -3.79 -22.39
CA TRP A 16 1.31 -3.62 -22.22
C TRP A 16 0.92 -2.37 -21.41
N ARG A 17 1.87 -1.73 -20.72
CA ARG A 17 1.69 -0.45 -20.00
C ARG A 17 1.96 0.75 -20.92
N GLY A 18 1.13 1.78 -20.79
CA GLY A 18 1.26 3.07 -21.45
C GLY A 18 1.48 4.24 -20.48
N ASP A 19 1.62 5.43 -21.06
CA ASP A 19 1.75 6.69 -20.31
C ASP A 19 0.44 6.98 -19.56
N SER A 20 0.54 7.32 -18.27
CA SER A 20 -0.63 7.52 -17.39
C SER A 20 -0.37 8.63 -16.38
N ALA A 21 -1.42 9.16 -15.72
CA ALA A 21 -1.29 10.15 -14.64
C ALA A 21 -0.46 11.40 -15.01
N LEU A 22 -0.53 11.85 -16.27
CA LEU A 22 0.33 12.89 -16.83
C LEU A 22 0.03 14.31 -16.34
N THR A 23 -0.99 14.49 -15.49
CA THR A 23 -1.41 15.77 -14.90
C THR A 23 -1.32 15.78 -13.38
N ASP A 24 -0.68 14.77 -12.78
CA ASP A 24 -0.50 14.68 -11.32
C ASP A 24 0.13 15.95 -10.75
N GLY A 25 -0.57 16.59 -9.81
CA GLY A 25 -0.13 17.83 -9.15
C GLY A 25 -0.39 19.13 -9.92
N PHE A 26 -0.71 19.08 -11.23
CA PHE A 26 -0.78 20.26 -12.09
C PHE A 26 -1.79 21.32 -11.60
N SER A 27 -2.98 20.89 -11.17
CA SER A 27 -4.02 21.77 -10.60
C SER A 27 -3.63 22.41 -9.27
N GLN A 28 -2.57 21.94 -8.63
CA GLN A 28 -2.01 22.43 -7.36
C GLN A 28 -0.66 23.13 -7.55
N GLY A 29 -0.26 23.42 -8.80
CA GLY A 29 0.93 24.20 -9.12
C GLY A 29 2.26 23.44 -9.04
N VAL A 30 2.23 22.11 -9.01
CA VAL A 30 3.42 21.24 -8.85
C VAL A 30 3.46 20.14 -9.91
N ASP A 31 4.64 19.67 -10.28
CA ASP A 31 4.80 18.46 -11.11
C ASP A 31 4.99 17.26 -10.19
N LEU A 32 3.97 16.40 -10.10
CA LEU A 32 4.04 15.13 -9.38
C LEU A 32 3.95 13.93 -10.33
N VAL A 33 4.21 14.11 -11.64
CA VAL A 33 4.17 13.04 -12.64
C VAL A 33 5.35 12.09 -12.43
N GLY A 34 5.08 10.78 -12.38
CA GLY A 34 6.09 9.75 -12.09
C GLY A 34 5.71 8.89 -10.90
N GLY A 35 6.71 8.19 -10.34
CA GLY A 35 6.53 7.35 -9.14
C GLY A 35 5.88 6.00 -9.45
N TYR A 36 5.39 5.34 -8.40
CA TYR A 36 4.80 4.01 -8.46
C TYR A 36 3.35 4.03 -7.99
N TYR A 37 2.47 3.35 -8.72
CA TYR A 37 1.19 2.92 -8.17
C TYR A 37 1.43 1.86 -7.10
N ASP A 38 0.68 1.97 -6.01
CA ASP A 38 0.94 1.22 -4.78
C ASP A 38 0.76 -0.30 -4.95
N ALA A 39 -0.44 -0.73 -5.32
CA ALA A 39 -0.78 -2.15 -5.41
C ALA A 39 -1.50 -2.47 -6.74
N GLY A 40 -2.75 -2.94 -6.66
CA GLY A 40 -3.60 -3.19 -7.82
C GLY A 40 -4.40 -1.97 -8.30
N ASP A 41 -4.22 -0.85 -7.60
CA ASP A 41 -4.89 0.45 -7.71
C ASP A 41 -4.01 1.50 -8.38
N HIS A 42 -4.49 2.74 -8.49
CA HIS A 42 -3.72 3.83 -9.12
C HIS A 42 -3.47 5.02 -8.18
N VAL A 43 -3.66 4.83 -6.88
CA VAL A 43 -3.16 5.76 -5.86
C VAL A 43 -1.64 5.62 -5.74
N LYS A 44 -0.99 6.74 -5.46
CA LYS A 44 0.44 6.82 -5.12
C LYS A 44 0.58 7.10 -3.64
N PHE A 45 0.58 6.06 -2.80
CA PHE A 45 0.81 6.20 -1.36
C PHE A 45 2.32 6.34 -1.08
N GLY A 46 2.74 7.51 -0.57
CA GLY A 46 4.15 7.85 -0.40
C GLY A 46 4.88 7.03 0.65
N PHE A 47 4.20 6.64 1.74
CA PHE A 47 4.80 5.91 2.86
C PHE A 47 5.26 4.48 2.48
N PRO A 48 4.41 3.58 1.96
CA PRO A 48 4.85 2.27 1.46
C PRO A 48 5.79 2.39 0.25
N ALA A 49 5.61 3.39 -0.62
CA ALA A 49 6.52 3.62 -1.74
C ALA A 49 7.94 4.01 -1.28
N ALA A 50 8.06 4.84 -0.23
CA ALA A 50 9.35 5.20 0.36
C ALA A 50 10.04 3.96 0.94
N TYR A 51 9.34 3.18 1.78
CA TYR A 51 9.82 1.91 2.30
C TYR A 51 10.32 0.97 1.19
N ALA A 52 9.54 0.79 0.11
CA ALA A 52 9.93 -0.06 -1.01
C ALA A 52 11.23 0.41 -1.68
N VAL A 53 11.45 1.72 -1.80
CA VAL A 53 12.69 2.30 -2.36
C VAL A 53 13.86 2.18 -1.39
N THR A 54 13.65 2.35 -0.07
CA THR A 54 14.67 2.07 0.95
C THR A 54 15.12 0.61 0.88
N MET A 55 14.18 -0.34 0.84
CA MET A 55 14.48 -1.77 0.77
C MET A 55 15.16 -2.19 -0.54
N LEU A 56 14.75 -1.63 -1.69
CA LEU A 56 15.45 -1.85 -2.96
C LEU A 56 16.89 -1.32 -2.90
N SER A 57 17.09 -0.14 -2.30
CA SER A 57 18.41 0.46 -2.16
C SER A 57 19.30 -0.36 -1.22
N TRP A 58 18.78 -0.78 -0.07
CA TRP A 58 19.50 -1.66 0.86
C TRP A 58 19.88 -2.99 0.20
N GLY A 59 18.98 -3.59 -0.57
CA GLY A 59 19.30 -4.81 -1.31
C GLY A 59 20.41 -4.65 -2.35
N VAL A 60 20.51 -3.50 -3.02
CA VAL A 60 21.66 -3.21 -3.90
C VAL A 60 22.95 -3.06 -3.07
N LEU A 61 22.90 -2.40 -1.91
CA LEU A 61 24.08 -2.16 -1.07
C LEU A 61 24.70 -3.44 -0.50
N GLU A 62 23.88 -4.41 -0.07
CA GLU A 62 24.40 -5.67 0.49
C GLU A 62 24.70 -6.72 -0.60
N PHE A 63 23.90 -6.76 -1.69
CA PHE A 63 23.92 -7.86 -2.67
C PHE A 63 24.29 -7.42 -4.11
N GLU A 64 25.09 -6.36 -4.27
CA GLU A 64 25.47 -5.83 -5.60
C GLU A 64 26.09 -6.93 -6.49
N LYS A 65 27.00 -7.73 -5.94
CA LYS A 65 27.75 -8.77 -6.67
C LYS A 65 26.82 -9.84 -7.24
N GLU A 66 25.84 -10.24 -6.44
CA GLU A 66 24.80 -11.22 -6.79
C GLU A 66 23.87 -10.65 -7.87
N MET A 67 23.51 -9.36 -7.79
CA MET A 67 22.73 -8.68 -8.82
C MET A 67 23.50 -8.46 -10.12
N VAL A 68 24.82 -8.27 -10.08
CA VAL A 68 25.69 -8.28 -11.27
C VAL A 68 25.70 -9.68 -11.89
N ALA A 69 25.94 -10.73 -11.10
CA ALA A 69 25.94 -12.11 -11.56
C ALA A 69 24.59 -12.55 -12.16
N ALA A 70 23.47 -12.05 -11.62
CA ALA A 70 22.12 -12.27 -12.13
C ALA A 70 21.71 -11.35 -13.31
N ASN A 71 22.60 -10.46 -13.76
CA ASN A 71 22.33 -9.43 -14.78
C ASN A 71 21.07 -8.59 -14.46
N SER A 72 20.85 -8.29 -13.18
CA SER A 72 19.69 -7.56 -12.66
C SER A 72 20.03 -6.18 -12.08
N LEU A 73 21.31 -5.89 -11.78
CA LEU A 73 21.73 -4.63 -11.16
C LEU A 73 21.16 -3.38 -11.85
N ASN A 74 21.34 -3.23 -13.16
CA ASN A 74 20.81 -2.06 -13.89
C ASN A 74 19.29 -1.91 -13.74
N ARG A 75 18.54 -3.02 -13.71
CA ARG A 75 17.09 -3.02 -13.50
C ARG A 75 16.70 -2.61 -12.06
N ALA A 76 17.55 -2.89 -11.08
CA ALA A 76 17.40 -2.42 -9.70
C ALA A 76 17.73 -0.93 -9.58
N LEU A 77 18.84 -0.46 -10.17
CA LEU A 77 19.20 0.96 -10.23
C LEU A 77 18.10 1.78 -10.91
N ASP A 78 17.59 1.34 -12.06
CA ASP A 78 16.46 1.96 -12.76
C ASP A 78 15.15 1.95 -11.95
N ALA A 79 14.99 0.99 -11.05
CA ALA A 79 13.82 0.93 -10.16
C ALA A 79 13.93 1.94 -9.02
N ILE A 80 15.10 2.03 -8.38
CA ILE A 80 15.39 3.00 -7.32
C ILE A 80 15.27 4.42 -7.88
N ARG A 81 15.98 4.72 -8.97
CA ARG A 81 15.99 6.05 -9.62
C ARG A 81 14.59 6.54 -10.00
N TRP A 82 13.71 5.64 -10.41
CA TRP A 82 12.32 5.99 -10.74
C TRP A 82 11.53 6.47 -9.51
N GLY A 83 11.70 5.81 -8.36
CA GLY A 83 11.08 6.21 -7.10
C GLY A 83 11.69 7.50 -6.55
N THR A 84 13.01 7.60 -6.51
CA THR A 84 13.69 8.78 -5.98
C THR A 84 13.52 10.04 -6.84
N ASN A 85 13.41 9.91 -8.16
CA ASN A 85 13.02 11.03 -9.03
C ASN A 85 11.65 11.60 -8.65
N TYR A 86 10.71 10.75 -8.23
CA TYR A 86 9.41 11.18 -7.74
C TYR A 86 9.50 11.82 -6.34
N PHE A 87 10.33 11.31 -5.43
CA PHE A 87 10.52 11.95 -4.11
C PHE A 87 11.20 13.31 -4.19
N ILE A 88 12.14 13.51 -5.12
CA ILE A 88 12.73 14.83 -5.43
C ILE A 88 11.63 15.82 -5.84
N LYS A 89 10.74 15.42 -6.76
CA LYS A 89 9.58 16.24 -7.18
C LYS A 89 8.59 16.50 -6.04
N ALA A 90 8.36 15.50 -5.19
CA ALA A 90 7.44 15.58 -4.06
C ALA A 90 7.95 16.46 -2.91
N HIS A 91 9.24 16.75 -2.84
CA HIS A 91 9.83 17.66 -1.86
C HIS A 91 10.01 19.06 -2.46
N THR A 92 8.93 19.86 -2.42
CA THR A 92 8.88 21.16 -3.11
C THR A 92 9.44 22.33 -2.31
N GLU A 93 9.47 22.21 -0.97
CA GLU A 93 10.06 23.19 -0.04
C GLU A 93 10.64 22.44 1.17
N PRO A 94 11.63 22.99 1.91
CA PRO A 94 12.31 22.27 2.99
C PRO A 94 11.42 21.67 4.09
N ASN A 95 10.22 22.22 4.29
CA ASN A 95 9.21 21.74 5.24
C ASN A 95 7.87 21.42 4.56
N THR A 96 7.88 20.96 3.30
CA THR A 96 6.70 20.49 2.55
C THR A 96 7.02 19.22 1.77
N LEU A 97 6.28 18.14 2.02
CA LEU A 97 6.39 16.88 1.28
C LEU A 97 5.02 16.41 0.80
N TRP A 98 4.90 16.14 -0.51
CA TRP A 98 3.70 15.58 -1.14
C TRP A 98 3.70 14.05 -1.00
N VAL A 99 2.83 13.52 -0.13
CA VAL A 99 2.87 12.13 0.33
C VAL A 99 1.74 11.25 -0.22
N GLN A 100 0.80 11.80 -0.96
CA GLN A 100 -0.21 11.03 -1.69
C GLN A 100 -0.66 11.73 -2.97
N VAL A 101 -0.93 10.97 -4.04
CA VAL A 101 -1.66 11.46 -5.22
C VAL A 101 -2.74 10.46 -5.60
N GLY A 102 -3.99 10.94 -5.70
CA GLY A 102 -5.18 10.11 -5.84
C GLY A 102 -5.97 10.03 -4.53
N ASP A 103 -7.29 10.07 -4.63
CA ASP A 103 -8.19 9.74 -3.53
C ASP A 103 -8.51 8.24 -3.52
N GLY A 104 -8.19 7.54 -2.43
CA GLY A 104 -8.30 6.09 -2.37
C GLY A 104 -9.73 5.57 -2.43
N ASP A 105 -10.71 6.30 -1.88
CA ASP A 105 -12.10 5.84 -1.90
C ASP A 105 -12.69 5.89 -3.32
N SER A 106 -12.42 6.95 -4.09
CA SER A 106 -12.86 7.04 -5.49
C SER A 106 -12.05 6.15 -6.44
N ASP A 107 -10.73 6.04 -6.26
CA ASP A 107 -9.89 5.11 -7.03
C ASP A 107 -10.34 3.65 -6.83
N HIS A 108 -10.64 3.25 -5.59
CA HIS A 108 -11.04 1.89 -5.24
C HIS A 108 -12.49 1.55 -5.61
N LEU A 109 -13.31 2.54 -5.97
CA LEU A 109 -14.62 2.32 -6.60
C LEU A 109 -14.53 1.98 -8.10
N CYS A 110 -13.42 2.31 -8.76
CA CYS A 110 -13.23 2.11 -10.20
C CYS A 110 -12.27 0.95 -10.53
N TRP A 111 -12.60 0.18 -11.56
CA TRP A 111 -11.73 -0.80 -12.22
C TRP A 111 -11.51 -0.40 -13.67
N GLU A 112 -10.74 0.66 -13.87
CA GLU A 112 -10.36 1.22 -15.17
C GLU A 112 -8.85 0.98 -15.44
N ARG A 113 -8.34 1.37 -16.61
CA ARG A 113 -6.89 1.32 -16.89
C ARG A 113 -6.21 2.56 -16.31
N ALA A 114 -4.92 2.45 -15.99
CA ALA A 114 -4.13 3.60 -15.52
C ALA A 114 -4.10 4.74 -16.56
N GLU A 115 -4.11 4.35 -17.83
CA GLU A 115 -4.09 5.22 -19.00
C GLU A 115 -5.45 5.93 -19.24
N ASP A 116 -6.55 5.37 -18.71
CA ASP A 116 -7.94 5.86 -18.90
C ASP A 116 -8.51 6.60 -17.67
N MET A 117 -7.71 6.83 -16.63
CA MET A 117 -8.22 7.23 -15.31
C MET A 117 -9.18 8.41 -15.34
N SER A 118 -10.37 8.21 -14.76
CA SER A 118 -11.45 9.18 -14.67
C SER A 118 -11.66 9.74 -13.25
N THR A 119 -10.97 9.16 -12.25
CA THR A 119 -11.09 9.53 -10.83
C THR A 119 -10.31 10.79 -10.44
N PRO A 120 -10.70 11.50 -9.36
CA PRO A 120 -9.97 12.65 -8.84
C PRO A 120 -8.53 12.31 -8.39
N ARG A 121 -7.54 12.90 -9.08
CA ARG A 121 -6.10 12.74 -8.77
C ARG A 121 -5.53 13.86 -7.90
N THR A 122 -6.30 14.31 -6.91
CA THR A 122 -5.87 15.33 -5.93
C THR A 122 -4.65 14.84 -5.17
N ALA A 123 -3.67 15.71 -4.99
CA ALA A 123 -2.46 15.45 -4.21
C ALA A 123 -2.61 15.97 -2.77
N SER A 124 -2.06 15.21 -1.82
CA SER A 124 -2.00 15.58 -0.40
C SER A 124 -0.55 15.78 0.05
N LYS A 125 -0.34 16.79 0.89
CA LYS A 125 0.97 17.13 1.46
C LYS A 125 0.92 17.22 2.97
N ILE A 126 2.04 16.85 3.59
CA ILE A 126 2.39 17.25 4.96
C ILE A 126 3.25 18.50 4.92
N ASP A 127 3.16 19.29 5.98
CA ASP A 127 3.87 20.55 6.16
C ASP A 127 4.03 20.87 7.65
N ALA A 128 4.70 21.97 7.99
CA ALA A 128 4.93 22.39 9.38
C ALA A 128 3.65 22.57 10.24
N SER A 129 2.47 22.75 9.63
CA SER A 129 1.18 22.85 10.32
C SER A 129 0.44 21.51 10.42
N ARG A 130 0.80 20.56 9.56
CA ARG A 130 0.21 19.23 9.42
C ARG A 130 1.34 18.20 9.22
N PRO A 131 2.06 17.84 10.29
CA PRO A 131 3.26 17.02 10.22
C PRO A 131 2.98 15.56 9.84
N GLY A 132 4.06 14.85 9.49
CA GLY A 132 4.04 13.41 9.22
C GLY A 132 5.46 12.85 9.30
N SER A 133 5.97 12.73 10.51
CA SER A 133 7.36 12.37 10.80
C SER A 133 7.74 11.01 10.21
N GLU A 134 6.85 10.03 10.25
CA GLU A 134 7.05 8.68 9.77
C GLU A 134 7.29 8.63 8.25
N VAL A 135 6.37 9.21 7.46
CA VAL A 135 6.47 9.23 6.00
C VAL A 135 7.59 10.16 5.52
N ALA A 136 7.87 11.25 6.24
CA ALA A 136 9.01 12.10 5.96
C ALA A 136 10.34 11.38 6.25
N ALA A 137 10.51 10.78 7.42
CA ALA A 137 11.75 10.09 7.79
C ALA A 137 12.00 8.81 6.98
N GLU A 138 10.95 8.07 6.58
CA GLU A 138 11.10 6.97 5.60
C GLU A 138 11.47 7.50 4.20
N THR A 139 10.93 8.65 3.77
CA THR A 139 11.36 9.28 2.50
C THR A 139 12.81 9.74 2.57
N ALA A 140 13.26 10.25 3.72
CA ALA A 140 14.66 10.58 3.96
C ALA A 140 15.56 9.34 3.97
N ALA A 141 15.13 8.24 4.59
CA ALA A 141 15.81 6.94 4.56
C ALA A 141 15.97 6.43 3.12
N ALA A 142 14.89 6.45 2.33
CA ALA A 142 14.89 6.03 0.92
C ALA A 142 15.89 6.83 0.08
N LEU A 143 15.91 8.16 0.26
CA LEU A 143 16.82 9.06 -0.45
C LEU A 143 18.28 8.92 0.01
N ALA A 144 18.53 8.71 1.30
CA ALA A 144 19.88 8.50 1.85
C ALA A 144 20.46 7.14 1.41
N ALA A 145 19.68 6.05 1.52
CA ALA A 145 20.08 4.74 1.03
C ALA A 145 20.37 4.76 -0.48
N ALA A 146 19.51 5.40 -1.27
CA ALA A 146 19.73 5.58 -2.70
C ALA A 146 20.94 6.49 -3.01
N ALA A 147 21.21 7.52 -2.22
CA ALA A 147 22.41 8.35 -2.37
C ALA A 147 23.69 7.52 -2.15
N LYS A 148 23.68 6.59 -1.20
CA LYS A 148 24.79 5.65 -0.98
C LYS A 148 24.96 4.71 -2.18
N VAL A 149 23.86 4.15 -2.72
CA VAL A 149 23.87 3.33 -3.95
C VAL A 149 24.45 4.10 -5.13
N PHE A 150 23.92 5.29 -5.44
CA PHE A 150 24.33 6.04 -6.63
C PHE A 150 25.70 6.71 -6.52
N ARG A 151 26.33 6.75 -5.35
CA ARG A 151 27.61 7.44 -5.11
C ARG A 151 28.70 7.11 -6.12
N HIS A 152 28.77 5.86 -6.59
CA HIS A 152 29.75 5.39 -7.56
C HIS A 152 29.27 5.37 -9.03
N TYR A 153 27.95 5.48 -9.27
CA TYR A 153 27.36 5.44 -10.61
C TYR A 153 26.98 6.82 -11.15
N ASP A 154 26.61 7.75 -10.27
CA ASP A 154 26.15 9.11 -10.56
C ASP A 154 26.27 9.97 -9.30
N SER A 155 27.46 10.51 -9.07
CA SER A 155 27.78 11.27 -7.84
C SER A 155 26.98 12.57 -7.71
N MET A 156 26.70 13.26 -8.82
CA MET A 156 25.87 14.47 -8.82
C MET A 156 24.43 14.18 -8.40
N TYR A 157 23.86 13.07 -8.88
CA TYR A 157 22.55 12.62 -8.42
C TYR A 157 22.59 12.17 -6.96
N ALA A 158 23.64 11.46 -6.52
CA ALA A 158 23.81 11.10 -5.11
C ALA A 158 23.85 12.32 -4.18
N ASP A 159 24.51 13.41 -4.58
CA ASP A 159 24.54 14.66 -3.80
C ASP A 159 23.16 15.36 -3.77
N LEU A 160 22.42 15.34 -4.89
CA LEU A 160 21.04 15.84 -4.94
C LEU A 160 20.12 15.04 -4.01
N LEU A 161 20.17 13.71 -4.07
CA LEU A 161 19.41 12.82 -3.20
C LEU A 161 19.71 13.08 -1.72
N LEU A 162 20.99 13.20 -1.36
CA LEU A 162 21.42 13.41 0.01
C LEU A 162 21.01 14.79 0.54
N MET A 163 21.04 15.84 -0.30
CA MET A 163 20.55 17.17 0.05
C MET A 163 19.05 17.13 0.41
N HIS A 164 18.22 16.48 -0.40
CA HIS A 164 16.80 16.28 -0.08
C HIS A 164 16.63 15.44 1.19
N ALA A 165 17.36 14.33 1.34
CA ALA A 165 17.28 13.45 2.52
C ALA A 165 17.54 14.20 3.83
N LYS A 166 18.60 15.03 3.87
CA LYS A 166 18.94 15.84 5.06
C LYS A 166 17.83 16.84 5.40
N GLN A 167 17.29 17.55 4.40
CA GLN A 167 16.21 18.53 4.62
C GLN A 167 14.91 17.86 5.12
N ILE A 168 14.49 16.78 4.47
CA ILE A 168 13.27 16.05 4.84
C ILE A 168 13.39 15.44 6.24
N PHE A 169 14.56 14.92 6.62
CA PHE A 169 14.78 14.41 7.99
C PHE A 169 14.72 15.53 9.03
N THR A 170 15.35 16.69 8.77
CA THR A 170 15.23 17.86 9.66
C THR A 170 13.78 18.29 9.81
N PHE A 171 12.99 18.30 8.74
CA PHE A 171 11.54 18.56 8.79
C PHE A 171 10.81 17.52 9.66
N ALA A 172 11.06 16.22 9.44
CA ALA A 172 10.45 15.11 10.17
C ALA A 172 10.69 15.17 11.69
N ASP A 173 11.90 15.51 12.11
CA ASP A 173 12.29 15.59 13.52
C ASP A 173 11.86 16.90 14.19
N THR A 174 11.85 18.02 13.45
CA THR A 174 11.49 19.34 13.98
C THR A 174 9.97 19.47 14.21
N PHE A 175 9.17 18.95 13.28
CA PHE A 175 7.71 19.03 13.33
C PHE A 175 7.13 17.64 13.57
N ARG A 176 7.14 17.20 14.84
CA ARG A 176 6.74 15.83 15.20
C ARG A 176 5.24 15.63 15.22
N GLY A 177 4.77 14.61 14.50
CA GLY A 177 3.37 14.19 14.52
C GLY A 177 3.06 13.18 13.41
N ARG A 178 1.94 12.46 13.57
CA ARG A 178 1.54 11.38 12.67
C ARG A 178 0.91 11.94 11.39
N TYR A 179 1.34 11.39 10.25
CA TYR A 179 0.81 11.76 8.94
C TYR A 179 -0.67 11.37 8.79
N ASP A 180 -1.11 10.29 9.46
CA ASP A 180 -2.50 9.81 9.42
C ASP A 180 -3.45 10.53 10.39
N ASP A 181 -2.91 11.41 11.24
CA ASP A 181 -3.70 12.43 11.95
C ASP A 181 -3.83 13.69 11.07
N SER A 182 -2.76 14.07 10.38
CA SER A 182 -2.75 15.17 9.39
C SER A 182 -3.58 14.91 8.13
N LEU A 183 -3.61 13.67 7.65
CA LEU A 183 -4.21 13.25 6.37
C LEU A 183 -5.14 12.04 6.57
N GLN A 184 -6.37 12.31 7.02
CA GLN A 184 -7.38 11.28 7.29
C GLN A 184 -7.69 10.36 6.09
N CYS A 185 -7.47 10.81 4.86
CA CYS A 185 -7.66 10.00 3.65
C CYS A 185 -6.68 8.82 3.54
N ALA A 186 -5.50 8.89 4.17
CA ALA A 186 -4.50 7.82 4.13
C ALA A 186 -4.73 6.76 5.22
N LYS A 187 -5.35 7.16 6.35
CA LYS A 187 -5.57 6.36 7.57
C LYS A 187 -6.33 5.04 7.35
N LYS A 188 -7.16 4.97 6.32
CA LYS A 188 -7.94 3.77 5.95
C LYS A 188 -7.11 2.72 5.20
N PHE A 189 -5.99 3.12 4.60
CA PHE A 189 -5.17 2.29 3.72
C PHE A 189 -3.81 1.96 4.34
N TYR A 190 -3.10 3.00 4.80
CA TYR A 190 -1.76 2.94 5.37
C TYR A 190 -1.68 3.77 6.67
N PRO A 191 -2.40 3.38 7.75
CA PRO A 191 -2.30 4.05 9.05
C PRO A 191 -0.89 3.90 9.64
N SER A 192 -0.46 4.88 10.43
CA SER A 192 0.76 4.77 11.26
C SER A 192 0.41 3.93 12.49
N ALA A 193 0.65 2.62 12.49
CA ALA A 193 0.29 1.77 13.61
C ALA A 193 1.42 1.68 14.66
N SER A 194 2.68 1.66 14.21
CA SER A 194 3.91 1.75 15.02
C SER A 194 4.09 3.11 15.72
N GLY A 195 3.78 4.19 15.01
CA GLY A 195 4.09 5.58 15.41
C GLY A 195 4.95 6.29 14.37
N TYR A 196 5.92 7.07 14.85
CA TYR A 196 6.96 7.69 14.01
C TYR A 196 8.38 7.54 14.59
N GLN A 197 8.49 6.89 15.75
CA GLN A 197 9.70 6.83 16.56
C GLN A 197 10.77 5.95 15.91
N ASP A 198 10.36 4.82 15.36
CA ASP A 198 11.25 3.91 14.64
C ASP A 198 11.71 4.47 13.29
N GLU A 199 10.89 5.25 12.59
CA GLU A 199 11.29 5.94 11.37
C GLU A 199 12.30 7.06 11.63
N LEU A 200 12.18 7.78 12.75
CA LEU A 200 13.20 8.76 13.15
C LEU A 200 14.54 8.10 13.46
N LEU A 201 14.55 6.92 14.10
CA LEU A 201 15.78 6.14 14.29
C LEU A 201 16.32 5.59 12.96
N TRP A 202 15.44 5.10 12.08
CA TRP A 202 15.75 4.51 10.78
C TRP A 202 16.31 5.54 9.79
N GLY A 203 15.68 6.70 9.65
CA GLY A 203 16.13 7.81 8.81
C GLY A 203 17.48 8.36 9.28
N ALA A 204 17.69 8.49 10.60
CA ALA A 204 18.99 8.86 11.15
C ALA A 204 20.06 7.79 10.86
N ALA A 205 19.76 6.51 11.06
CA ALA A 205 20.70 5.42 10.76
C ALA A 205 21.09 5.37 9.27
N TRP A 206 20.15 5.61 8.35
CA TRP A 206 20.44 5.71 6.91
C TRP A 206 21.23 6.95 6.53
N LEU A 207 20.96 8.10 7.16
CA LEU A 207 21.75 9.30 6.97
C LEU A 207 23.18 9.12 7.49
N TYR A 208 23.37 8.47 8.64
CA TYR A 208 24.68 8.04 9.12
C TYR A 208 25.38 7.15 8.09
N GLU A 209 24.74 6.06 7.64
CA GLU A 209 25.29 5.14 6.65
C GLU A 209 25.69 5.83 5.34
N ALA A 210 24.93 6.84 4.89
CA ALA A 210 25.19 7.58 3.65
C ALA A 210 26.23 8.70 3.78
N THR A 211 26.62 9.11 4.99
CA THR A 211 27.46 10.30 5.22
C THR A 211 28.71 10.06 6.07
N GLY A 212 28.70 9.09 6.98
CA GLY A 212 29.68 8.94 8.07
C GLY A 212 29.59 10.02 9.16
N ASP A 213 28.57 10.88 9.11
CA ASP A 213 28.37 12.06 9.96
C ASP A 213 27.84 11.61 11.35
N GLN A 214 28.67 11.78 12.39
CA GLN A 214 28.42 11.22 13.71
C GLN A 214 27.18 11.83 14.39
N ASP A 215 26.79 13.07 14.05
CA ASP A 215 25.59 13.72 14.61
C ASP A 215 24.32 12.87 14.46
N TYR A 216 24.23 12.05 13.39
CA TYR A 216 23.13 11.10 13.19
C TYR A 216 23.24 9.84 14.06
N LEU A 217 24.45 9.31 14.27
CA LEU A 217 24.64 8.18 15.18
C LEU A 217 24.38 8.61 16.64
N ASP A 218 24.85 9.79 17.01
CA ASP A 218 24.57 10.45 18.28
C ASP A 218 23.05 10.70 18.45
N TYR A 219 22.34 11.06 17.38
CA TYR A 219 20.88 11.21 17.41
C TYR A 219 20.20 9.86 17.71
N VAL A 220 20.57 8.79 17.00
CA VAL A 220 20.04 7.45 17.28
C VAL A 220 20.35 7.06 18.72
N ALA A 221 21.60 7.20 19.17
CA ALA A 221 22.03 6.76 20.49
C ALA A 221 21.32 7.51 21.63
N ARG A 222 21.11 8.82 21.49
CA ARG A 222 20.38 9.65 22.48
C ARG A 222 18.89 9.35 22.54
N ASN A 223 18.26 9.01 21.41
CA ASN A 223 16.83 8.73 21.36
C ASN A 223 16.49 7.24 21.53
N ALA A 224 17.48 6.33 21.50
CA ALA A 224 17.30 4.89 21.39
C ALA A 224 16.30 4.26 22.39
N ASP A 225 16.37 4.64 23.67
CA ASP A 225 15.44 4.13 24.70
C ASP A 225 14.07 4.82 24.62
N ALA A 226 14.05 6.16 24.55
CA ALA A 226 12.83 6.97 24.50
C ALA A 226 11.97 6.69 23.25
N PHE A 227 12.60 6.31 22.14
CA PHE A 227 11.96 5.89 20.89
C PHE A 227 11.83 4.36 20.80
N GLY A 228 12.19 3.61 21.84
CA GLY A 228 11.97 2.17 21.94
C GLY A 228 12.89 1.30 21.07
N GLY A 229 13.87 1.87 20.37
CA GLY A 229 14.86 1.15 19.56
C GLY A 229 15.62 0.07 20.33
N THR A 230 15.97 0.34 21.60
CA THR A 230 16.57 -0.62 22.53
C THR A 230 15.57 -1.27 23.50
N GLY A 231 14.31 -0.83 23.49
CA GLY A 231 13.23 -1.38 24.31
C GLY A 231 12.50 -2.55 23.62
N TRP A 232 11.99 -2.31 22.41
CA TRP A 232 11.09 -3.24 21.70
C TRP A 232 11.84 -4.43 21.09
N ALA A 233 11.42 -5.63 21.48
CA ALA A 233 11.81 -6.90 20.87
C ALA A 233 10.71 -7.34 19.90
N VAL A 234 10.81 -6.92 18.63
CA VAL A 234 9.78 -7.14 17.62
C VAL A 234 9.94 -8.49 16.90
N ARG A 235 8.87 -8.92 16.23
CA ARG A 235 8.80 -10.19 15.45
C ARG A 235 8.31 -9.96 14.02
N GLU A 236 8.38 -8.72 13.56
CA GLU A 236 7.97 -8.28 12.24
C GLU A 236 8.87 -7.14 11.74
N PHE A 237 8.84 -6.90 10.44
CA PHE A 237 9.46 -5.76 9.76
C PHE A 237 8.59 -5.42 8.55
N SER A 238 8.17 -4.16 8.40
CA SER A 238 7.17 -3.76 7.40
C SER A 238 7.32 -2.32 6.95
N TRP A 239 6.45 -1.89 6.04
CA TRP A 239 6.29 -0.49 5.66
C TRP A 239 5.86 0.42 6.83
N ASP A 240 5.38 -0.16 7.93
CA ASP A 240 4.93 0.53 9.16
C ASP A 240 5.96 0.39 10.29
N ASN A 241 6.48 -0.82 10.55
CA ASN A 241 7.35 -1.10 11.69
C ASN A 241 8.81 -1.32 11.26
N LYS A 242 9.71 -0.43 11.69
CA LYS A 242 11.13 -0.37 11.29
C LYS A 242 12.10 -0.87 12.37
N TYR A 243 11.62 -1.21 13.57
CA TYR A 243 12.47 -1.60 14.71
C TYR A 243 13.48 -2.70 14.35
N ALA A 244 13.04 -3.81 13.76
CA ALA A 244 13.94 -4.89 13.33
C ALA A 244 14.97 -4.43 12.29
N GLY A 245 14.56 -3.57 11.35
CA GLY A 245 15.44 -3.02 10.32
C GLY A 245 16.56 -2.17 10.90
N VAL A 246 16.22 -1.20 11.77
CA VAL A 246 17.23 -0.32 12.40
C VAL A 246 18.13 -1.09 13.39
N GLN A 247 17.57 -2.08 14.11
CA GLN A 247 18.34 -2.97 15.00
C GLN A 247 19.37 -3.80 14.22
N VAL A 248 19.00 -4.36 13.06
CA VAL A 248 19.92 -5.07 12.16
C VAL A 248 20.96 -4.13 11.56
N LEU A 249 20.54 -2.97 11.04
CA LEU A 249 21.43 -2.02 10.39
C LEU A 249 22.53 -1.52 11.33
N LEU A 250 22.17 -1.12 12.56
CA LEU A 250 23.14 -0.63 13.55
C LEU A 250 24.04 -1.73 14.13
N SER A 251 23.63 -3.00 14.05
CA SER A 251 24.49 -4.12 14.43
C SER A 251 25.74 -4.21 13.56
N LYS A 252 25.67 -3.76 12.29
CA LYS A 252 26.81 -3.66 11.37
C LYS A 252 27.97 -2.85 11.97
N VAL A 253 27.65 -1.74 12.65
CA VAL A 253 28.64 -0.83 13.24
C VAL A 253 29.51 -1.56 14.27
N LEU A 254 28.91 -2.38 15.13
CA LEU A 254 29.66 -3.21 16.09
C LEU A 254 30.40 -4.37 15.43
N LEU A 255 29.75 -5.07 14.51
CA LEU A 255 30.33 -6.27 13.88
C LEU A 255 31.53 -5.94 12.99
N ALA A 256 31.58 -4.73 12.43
CA ALA A 256 32.73 -4.18 11.72
C ALA A 256 33.86 -3.65 12.62
N GLY A 257 33.77 -3.83 13.95
CA GLY A 257 34.75 -3.34 14.91
C GLY A 257 34.67 -1.84 15.22
N GLY A 258 33.56 -1.19 14.87
CA GLY A 258 33.23 0.16 15.31
C GLY A 258 32.40 0.15 16.60
N GLY A 259 31.99 1.35 17.04
CA GLY A 259 31.13 1.51 18.23
C GLY A 259 31.86 1.46 19.58
N ASP A 260 33.19 1.48 19.59
CA ASP A 260 33.96 1.83 20.80
C ASP A 260 33.68 3.28 21.22
N GLY A 261 33.54 3.51 22.54
CA GLY A 261 33.20 4.82 23.12
C GLY A 261 31.81 4.84 23.76
N ASP A 262 31.23 6.03 23.90
CA ASP A 262 30.05 6.30 24.75
C ASP A 262 28.76 5.58 24.29
N TYR A 263 28.71 5.08 23.05
CA TYR A 263 27.52 4.44 22.46
C TYR A 263 27.59 2.91 22.42
N ALA A 264 28.69 2.30 22.89
CA ALA A 264 28.92 0.87 22.83
C ALA A 264 27.77 0.05 23.43
N ASP A 265 27.25 0.46 24.59
CA ASP A 265 26.20 -0.27 25.30
C ASP A 265 24.81 -0.10 24.64
N THR A 266 24.55 1.05 24.01
CA THR A 266 23.33 1.27 23.21
C THR A 266 23.34 0.39 21.96
N LEU A 267 24.47 0.32 21.25
CA LEU A 267 24.61 -0.55 20.08
C LEU A 267 24.52 -2.04 20.45
N LYS A 268 25.08 -2.45 21.61
CA LYS A 268 24.92 -3.84 22.11
C LYS A 268 23.46 -4.19 22.36
N GLN A 269 22.66 -3.23 22.84
CA GLN A 269 21.22 -3.42 23.01
C GLN A 269 20.49 -3.52 21.66
N PHE A 270 20.81 -2.68 20.67
CA PHE A 270 20.29 -2.83 19.30
C PHE A 270 20.60 -4.23 18.74
N ARG A 271 21.85 -4.69 18.88
CA ARG A 271 22.25 -6.06 18.50
C ARG A 271 21.43 -7.13 19.22
N ALA A 272 21.22 -7.02 20.53
CA ALA A 272 20.41 -7.99 21.27
C ALA A 272 18.95 -8.08 20.78
N LYS A 273 18.38 -6.99 20.26
CA LYS A 273 17.03 -7.00 19.63
C LYS A 273 17.06 -7.56 18.21
N ALA A 274 18.10 -7.28 17.42
CA ALA A 274 18.30 -7.92 16.13
C ALA A 274 18.41 -9.45 16.28
N GLU A 275 19.22 -9.93 17.24
CA GLU A 275 19.37 -11.36 17.54
C GLU A 275 18.04 -11.97 17.98
N PHE A 276 17.24 -11.30 18.82
CA PHE A 276 15.89 -11.74 19.16
C PHE A 276 14.99 -11.93 17.93
N PHE A 277 14.99 -10.98 16.98
CA PHE A 277 14.21 -11.09 15.75
C PHE A 277 14.67 -12.29 14.91
N MET A 278 15.99 -12.49 14.74
CA MET A 278 16.52 -13.63 13.99
C MET A 278 16.12 -14.95 14.63
N CYS A 279 16.35 -15.08 15.94
CA CYS A 279 15.99 -16.27 16.72
C CYS A 279 14.48 -16.57 16.66
N ALA A 280 13.64 -15.53 16.67
CA ALA A 280 12.19 -15.67 16.55
C ALA A 280 11.78 -16.22 15.18
N CYS A 281 12.43 -15.77 14.10
CA CYS A 281 12.16 -16.25 12.76
C CYS A 281 12.58 -17.72 12.60
N ILE A 282 13.82 -18.06 12.95
CA ILE A 282 14.40 -19.42 12.79
C ILE A 282 13.93 -20.44 13.85
N GLN A 283 12.90 -20.10 14.63
CA GLN A 283 12.23 -20.96 15.60
C GLN A 283 13.08 -21.41 16.80
N LYS A 284 14.02 -20.57 17.27
CA LYS A 284 14.97 -20.90 18.36
C LYS A 284 14.90 -19.93 19.57
N ASN A 285 13.79 -19.19 19.73
CA ASN A 285 13.67 -18.09 20.68
C ASN A 285 13.00 -18.46 22.03
N GLY A 286 13.16 -19.69 22.51
CA GLY A 286 12.61 -20.12 23.80
C GLY A 286 11.09 -20.03 23.85
N GLY A 287 10.42 -20.32 22.73
CA GLY A 287 8.97 -20.18 22.55
C GLY A 287 8.50 -18.80 22.06
N ASN A 288 9.35 -17.76 22.08
CA ASN A 288 9.01 -16.41 21.58
C ASN A 288 9.18 -16.29 20.04
N ASN A 289 8.72 -17.30 19.31
CA ASN A 289 8.93 -17.42 17.88
C ASN A 289 7.90 -16.61 17.07
N VAL A 290 8.20 -16.38 15.79
CA VAL A 290 7.20 -16.01 14.76
C VAL A 290 6.34 -17.25 14.50
N ARG A 291 5.02 -17.10 14.32
CA ARG A 291 4.14 -18.24 14.00
C ARG A 291 4.51 -18.80 12.63
N THR A 292 4.27 -20.08 12.39
CA THR A 292 4.41 -20.69 11.07
C THR A 292 3.12 -21.39 10.62
N THR A 293 2.90 -21.45 9.31
CA THR A 293 1.87 -22.33 8.74
C THR A 293 2.26 -23.81 8.95
N PRO A 294 1.32 -24.77 8.84
CA PRO A 294 1.65 -26.20 8.86
C PRO A 294 2.65 -26.65 7.78
N GLY A 295 2.83 -25.85 6.73
CA GLY A 295 3.83 -26.06 5.68
C GLY A 295 5.21 -25.44 5.96
N GLY A 296 5.39 -24.74 7.08
CA GLY A 296 6.68 -24.14 7.48
C GLY A 296 6.94 -22.71 6.99
N LEU A 297 5.95 -22.03 6.38
CA LEU A 297 6.07 -20.61 6.03
C LEU A 297 5.88 -19.73 7.26
N LEU A 298 6.70 -18.70 7.45
CA LEU A 298 6.50 -17.64 8.44
C LEU A 298 5.13 -16.97 8.27
N TYR A 299 4.42 -16.73 9.38
CA TYR A 299 3.05 -16.23 9.39
C TYR A 299 2.87 -15.12 10.43
N VAL A 300 2.96 -13.87 9.98
CA VAL A 300 2.84 -12.68 10.83
C VAL A 300 1.40 -12.20 10.87
N ALA A 301 0.78 -11.97 9.71
CA ALA A 301 -0.55 -11.37 9.57
C ALA A 301 -1.40 -12.12 8.53
N ASP A 302 -2.74 -12.05 8.65
CA ASP A 302 -3.65 -12.70 7.71
C ASP A 302 -3.72 -11.99 6.35
N TRP A 303 -3.45 -10.68 6.33
CA TRP A 303 -3.44 -9.86 5.12
C TRP A 303 -2.00 -9.56 4.69
N ASN A 304 -1.71 -9.69 3.40
CA ASN A 304 -0.39 -9.44 2.79
C ASN A 304 0.81 -10.14 3.48
N ASN A 305 0.64 -11.36 4.01
CA ASN A 305 1.69 -12.08 4.75
C ASN A 305 3.03 -12.20 3.98
N MET A 306 3.00 -12.25 2.65
CA MET A 306 4.20 -12.36 1.80
C MET A 306 5.15 -11.15 1.91
N GLN A 307 4.63 -9.97 2.28
CA GLN A 307 5.50 -8.83 2.62
C GLN A 307 6.38 -9.17 3.81
N TYR A 308 5.80 -9.73 4.88
CA TYR A 308 6.52 -10.08 6.11
C TYR A 308 7.49 -11.24 5.93
N VAL A 309 7.12 -12.24 5.11
CA VAL A 309 8.03 -13.33 4.73
C VAL A 309 9.24 -12.75 4.00
N SER A 310 9.01 -11.89 3.00
CA SER A 310 10.08 -11.31 2.18
C SER A 310 11.02 -10.41 2.99
N SER A 311 10.46 -9.55 3.86
CA SER A 311 11.25 -8.66 4.71
C SER A 311 12.03 -9.42 5.79
N SER A 312 11.46 -10.48 6.37
CA SER A 312 12.17 -11.36 7.32
C SER A 312 13.31 -12.13 6.65
N VAL A 313 13.07 -12.70 5.46
CA VAL A 313 14.09 -13.40 4.66
C VAL A 313 15.24 -12.48 4.29
N PHE A 314 14.93 -11.24 3.92
CA PHE A 314 15.94 -10.22 3.64
C PHE A 314 16.82 -9.96 4.88
N LEU A 315 16.22 -9.60 6.02
CA LEU A 315 16.98 -9.30 7.24
C LEU A 315 17.78 -10.51 7.75
N LEU A 316 17.23 -11.72 7.65
CA LEU A 316 17.93 -12.97 7.98
C LEU A 316 19.19 -13.16 7.12
N THR A 317 19.13 -12.82 5.84
CA THR A 317 20.26 -12.97 4.92
C THR A 317 21.34 -11.92 5.21
N VAL A 318 20.95 -10.64 5.32
CA VAL A 318 21.87 -9.53 5.66
C VAL A 318 22.57 -9.78 7.00
N TYR A 319 21.85 -10.20 8.04
CA TYR A 319 22.45 -10.45 9.35
C TYR A 319 23.33 -11.70 9.37
N ALA A 320 23.03 -12.72 8.55
CA ALA A 320 23.92 -13.86 8.38
C ALA A 320 25.26 -13.46 7.78
N ASP A 321 25.27 -12.57 6.78
CA ASP A 321 26.50 -12.07 6.17
C ASP A 321 27.32 -11.23 7.17
N TYR A 322 26.69 -10.35 7.96
CA TYR A 322 27.40 -9.59 9.01
C TYR A 322 28.05 -10.50 10.07
N LEU A 323 27.40 -11.60 10.44
CA LEU A 323 27.98 -12.61 11.33
C LEU A 323 29.12 -13.38 10.65
N ALA A 324 28.99 -13.70 9.37
CA ALA A 324 30.02 -14.40 8.60
C ALA A 324 31.28 -13.55 8.41
N GLU A 325 31.14 -12.24 8.16
CA GLU A 325 32.26 -11.31 8.00
C GLU A 325 33.03 -11.07 9.31
N SER A 326 32.31 -10.97 10.43
CA SER A 326 32.90 -10.80 11.77
C SER A 326 33.43 -12.12 12.40
N GLY A 327 33.05 -13.27 11.85
CA GLY A 327 33.35 -14.60 12.40
C GLY A 327 32.50 -14.99 13.62
N ASP A 328 31.47 -14.20 13.92
CA ASP A 328 30.54 -14.42 15.03
C ASP A 328 29.45 -15.45 14.67
N LYS A 329 28.62 -15.78 15.65
CA LYS A 329 27.44 -16.64 15.48
C LYS A 329 26.24 -16.05 16.20
N LEU A 330 25.05 -16.40 15.73
CA LEU A 330 23.80 -15.99 16.36
C LEU A 330 23.58 -16.80 17.65
N LYS A 331 23.34 -16.09 18.76
CA LYS A 331 23.12 -16.69 20.09
C LYS A 331 21.63 -16.67 20.42
N CYS A 332 20.96 -17.80 20.20
CA CYS A 332 19.55 -17.95 20.55
C CYS A 332 19.37 -18.68 21.89
N PRO A 333 18.25 -18.45 22.60
CA PRO A 333 17.88 -19.20 23.80
C PRO A 333 17.98 -20.73 23.65
N ASP A 334 17.56 -21.26 22.49
CA ASP A 334 17.51 -22.71 22.26
C ASP A 334 18.78 -23.31 21.61
N ALA A 335 19.65 -22.48 21.01
CA ALA A 335 20.91 -22.91 20.37
C ALA A 335 21.82 -21.73 19.96
N GLU A 336 23.12 -21.99 19.87
CA GLU A 336 24.03 -21.20 19.02
C GLU A 336 23.86 -21.65 17.55
N VAL A 337 23.83 -20.70 16.61
CA VAL A 337 23.48 -20.94 15.20
C VAL A 337 24.52 -20.33 14.26
N ALA A 338 25.05 -21.12 13.33
CA ALA A 338 26.01 -20.64 12.34
C ALA A 338 25.32 -19.83 11.22
N PRO A 339 25.99 -18.84 10.60
CA PRO A 339 25.45 -18.06 9.48
C PRO A 339 24.83 -18.91 8.35
N ALA A 340 25.47 -20.02 7.99
CA ALA A 340 24.99 -20.93 6.96
C ALA A 340 23.63 -21.58 7.28
N GLU A 341 23.30 -21.79 8.56
CA GLU A 341 22.00 -22.31 8.99
C GLU A 341 20.90 -21.25 8.87
N ILE A 342 21.23 -19.98 9.14
CA ILE A 342 20.33 -18.83 8.96
C ILE A 342 19.99 -18.68 7.46
N VAL A 343 21.00 -18.73 6.59
CA VAL A 343 20.82 -18.72 5.12
C VAL A 343 20.03 -19.94 4.63
N ALA A 344 20.23 -21.12 5.22
CA ALA A 344 19.44 -22.31 4.89
C ALA A 344 17.96 -22.15 5.27
N PHE A 345 17.66 -21.54 6.43
CA PHE A 345 16.29 -21.20 6.80
C PHE A 345 15.69 -20.14 5.86
N ALA A 346 16.42 -19.05 5.58
CA ALA A 346 15.97 -18.01 4.64
C ALA A 346 15.64 -18.60 3.26
N ARG A 347 16.51 -19.49 2.74
CA ARG A 347 16.27 -20.26 1.51
C ARG A 347 15.01 -21.11 1.59
N SER A 348 14.71 -21.75 2.72
CA SER A 348 13.49 -22.56 2.85
C SER A 348 12.20 -21.76 2.64
N GLN A 349 12.20 -20.47 3.02
CA GLN A 349 11.08 -19.56 2.81
C GLN A 349 10.97 -19.12 1.34
N VAL A 350 12.11 -18.85 0.69
CA VAL A 350 12.17 -18.57 -0.76
C VAL A 350 11.69 -19.79 -1.56
N ASP A 351 12.21 -20.98 -1.27
CA ASP A 351 11.76 -22.25 -1.84
C ASP A 351 10.24 -22.41 -1.70
N TYR A 352 9.67 -22.12 -0.53
CA TYR A 352 8.22 -22.19 -0.29
C TYR A 352 7.45 -21.20 -1.18
N VAL A 353 7.92 -19.96 -1.31
CA VAL A 353 7.32 -18.94 -2.19
C VAL A 353 7.40 -19.36 -3.67
N LEU A 354 8.48 -20.02 -4.09
CA LEU A 354 8.67 -20.48 -5.48
C LEU A 354 8.01 -21.83 -5.80
N GLY A 355 7.41 -22.50 -4.82
CA GLY A 355 6.51 -23.65 -5.04
C GLY A 355 6.76 -24.89 -4.20
N LYS A 356 7.80 -24.92 -3.36
CA LYS A 356 8.10 -26.02 -2.41
C LYS A 356 7.19 -25.95 -1.18
N ASN A 357 5.89 -26.02 -1.42
CA ASN A 357 4.83 -25.90 -0.44
C ASN A 357 3.74 -26.97 -0.65
N PRO A 358 2.81 -27.17 0.29
CA PRO A 358 1.78 -28.22 0.18
C PRO A 358 0.87 -28.13 -1.05
N LEU A 359 0.79 -26.98 -1.73
CA LEU A 359 0.01 -26.81 -2.97
C LEU A 359 0.83 -27.07 -4.24
N SER A 360 2.15 -27.27 -4.12
CA SER A 360 3.10 -27.35 -5.24
C SER A 360 2.92 -26.21 -6.24
N MET A 361 2.80 -24.98 -5.71
CA MET A 361 2.36 -23.80 -6.45
C MET A 361 3.24 -22.60 -6.09
N SER A 362 3.90 -22.02 -7.09
CA SER A 362 4.61 -20.74 -6.92
C SER A 362 3.61 -19.65 -6.56
N TYR A 363 3.97 -18.78 -5.61
CA TYR A 363 3.26 -17.53 -5.33
C TYR A 363 3.90 -16.31 -6.04
N MET A 364 4.97 -16.53 -6.81
CA MET A 364 5.50 -15.56 -7.75
C MET A 364 4.84 -15.75 -9.13
N VAL A 365 4.05 -14.78 -9.55
CA VAL A 365 3.34 -14.79 -10.85
C VAL A 365 4.34 -14.91 -12.00
N GLY A 366 4.10 -15.82 -12.93
CA GLY A 366 4.98 -16.08 -14.07
C GLY A 366 6.21 -16.94 -13.76
N HIS A 367 6.32 -17.52 -12.56
CA HIS A 367 7.40 -18.44 -12.18
C HIS A 367 6.86 -19.87 -11.94
N GLY A 368 7.54 -20.86 -12.52
CA GLY A 368 7.15 -22.28 -12.45
C GLY A 368 5.91 -22.61 -13.28
N ASP A 369 5.50 -23.89 -13.25
CA ASP A 369 4.38 -24.39 -14.08
C ASP A 369 2.98 -24.07 -13.49
N LYS A 370 2.92 -23.67 -12.22
CA LYS A 370 1.67 -23.42 -11.48
C LYS A 370 1.83 -22.22 -10.57
N PHE A 371 1.15 -21.12 -10.90
CA PHE A 371 1.15 -19.85 -10.16
C PHE A 371 -0.22 -19.13 -10.29
N PRO A 372 -0.52 -18.11 -9.47
CA PRO A 372 -1.76 -17.33 -9.60
C PRO A 372 -1.84 -16.61 -10.94
N THR A 373 -2.84 -16.93 -11.75
CA THR A 373 -3.09 -16.28 -13.05
C THR A 373 -4.03 -15.08 -12.97
N HIS A 374 -4.78 -14.95 -11.88
CA HIS A 374 -5.73 -13.86 -11.63
C HIS A 374 -5.38 -13.17 -10.31
N VAL A 375 -4.58 -12.10 -10.40
CA VAL A 375 -4.23 -11.25 -9.27
C VAL A 375 -5.09 -10.00 -9.24
N HIS A 376 -5.34 -9.46 -8.05
CA HIS A 376 -6.12 -8.24 -7.85
C HIS A 376 -5.32 -7.01 -8.33
N HIS A 377 -5.31 -6.77 -9.64
CA HIS A 377 -4.54 -5.70 -10.27
C HIS A 377 -5.22 -5.23 -11.55
N ARG A 378 -5.60 -3.94 -11.62
CA ARG A 378 -6.31 -3.32 -12.76
C ARG A 378 -5.57 -3.49 -14.08
N GLY A 379 -4.37 -2.92 -14.18
CA GLY A 379 -3.57 -2.99 -15.42
C GLY A 379 -3.25 -4.41 -15.93
N ALA A 380 -3.21 -5.43 -15.06
CA ALA A 380 -2.95 -6.82 -15.46
C ALA A 380 -4.21 -7.63 -15.82
N SER A 381 -5.41 -7.14 -15.45
CA SER A 381 -6.69 -7.82 -15.69
C SER A 381 -7.50 -7.22 -16.85
N ILE A 382 -7.20 -5.99 -17.26
CA ILE A 382 -7.88 -5.28 -18.35
C ILE A 382 -7.01 -5.33 -19.63
N PRO A 383 -7.57 -5.56 -20.83
CA PRO A 383 -6.83 -5.49 -22.09
C PRO A 383 -6.08 -4.16 -22.26
N SER A 384 -4.79 -4.24 -22.58
CA SER A 384 -3.91 -3.08 -22.80
C SER A 384 -4.51 -2.06 -23.78
N VAL A 385 -4.21 -0.78 -23.56
CA VAL A 385 -4.54 0.33 -24.49
C VAL A 385 -4.01 0.09 -25.91
N TYR A 386 -2.94 -0.71 -26.08
CA TYR A 386 -2.39 -1.08 -27.39
C TYR A 386 -3.11 -2.27 -28.05
N ALA A 387 -3.92 -3.01 -27.30
CA ALA A 387 -4.73 -4.13 -27.79
C ALA A 387 -6.18 -3.71 -28.05
N VAL A 388 -6.74 -2.86 -27.17
CA VAL A 388 -8.07 -2.25 -27.31
C VAL A 388 -7.91 -0.75 -27.07
N ASN A 389 -8.09 0.05 -28.12
CA ASN A 389 -7.87 1.50 -28.06
C ASN A 389 -9.09 2.29 -27.53
N ASP A 390 -10.22 1.63 -27.35
CA ASP A 390 -11.39 2.23 -26.70
C ASP A 390 -11.13 2.42 -25.21
N THR A 391 -11.53 3.56 -24.65
CA THR A 391 -11.43 3.88 -23.22
C THR A 391 -12.24 2.87 -22.40
N VAL A 392 -11.65 2.35 -21.32
CA VAL A 392 -12.34 1.50 -20.34
C VAL A 392 -12.77 2.39 -19.17
N GLY A 393 -14.06 2.68 -19.08
CA GLY A 393 -14.62 3.52 -18.04
C GLY A 393 -14.58 2.87 -16.64
N CYS A 394 -14.69 3.71 -15.60
CA CYS A 394 -14.63 3.36 -14.18
C CYS A 394 -15.25 2.00 -13.79
N MET A 395 -16.45 1.65 -14.29
CA MET A 395 -17.11 0.38 -13.94
C MET A 395 -16.89 -0.76 -14.94
N GLU A 396 -16.36 -0.49 -16.13
CA GLU A 396 -16.38 -1.42 -17.26
C GLU A 396 -15.31 -2.51 -17.16
N GLY A 397 -14.15 -2.22 -16.56
CA GLY A 397 -13.12 -3.24 -16.36
C GLY A 397 -13.50 -4.29 -15.30
N PHE A 398 -14.54 -4.09 -14.49
CA PHE A 398 -15.07 -5.15 -13.63
C PHE A 398 -15.64 -6.32 -14.45
N ASP A 399 -16.26 -6.05 -15.60
CA ASP A 399 -16.76 -7.11 -16.49
C ASP A 399 -15.62 -7.88 -17.15
N ALA A 400 -14.53 -7.18 -17.54
CA ALA A 400 -13.29 -7.82 -18.01
C ALA A 400 -12.62 -8.67 -16.93
N CYS A 401 -12.59 -8.19 -15.68
CA CYS A 401 -12.10 -8.94 -14.53
C CYS A 401 -12.95 -10.20 -14.28
N ALA A 402 -14.28 -10.08 -14.32
CA ALA A 402 -15.21 -11.20 -14.11
C ALA A 402 -15.11 -12.27 -15.22
N ALA A 403 -14.96 -11.86 -16.48
CA ALA A 403 -14.86 -12.77 -17.63
C ALA A 403 -13.63 -13.70 -17.60
N SER A 404 -12.63 -13.40 -16.76
CA SER A 404 -11.40 -14.20 -16.63
C SER A 404 -11.52 -15.42 -15.69
N SER A 405 -12.59 -15.52 -14.88
CA SER A 405 -12.62 -16.42 -13.71
C SER A 405 -13.65 -17.57 -13.79
N PRO A 406 -13.23 -18.86 -13.74
CA PRO A 406 -14.14 -19.99 -13.62
C PRO A 406 -14.36 -20.41 -12.15
N ALA A 407 -15.48 -19.96 -11.57
CA ALA A 407 -16.09 -20.38 -10.28
C ALA A 407 -15.15 -20.39 -9.03
N SER A 408 -15.38 -19.59 -7.99
CA SER A 408 -16.65 -19.26 -7.33
C SER A 408 -16.58 -17.82 -6.75
N PRO A 409 -17.67 -17.20 -6.25
CA PRO A 409 -17.78 -15.75 -6.24
C PRO A 409 -16.81 -15.10 -5.25
N PRO A 410 -15.91 -14.20 -5.70
CA PRO A 410 -15.39 -13.18 -4.80
C PRO A 410 -16.56 -12.25 -4.46
N ASN A 411 -16.67 -11.83 -3.19
CA ASN A 411 -17.56 -10.73 -2.83
C ASN A 411 -17.02 -9.43 -3.43
N PRO A 412 -17.81 -8.73 -4.25
CA PRO A 412 -17.94 -7.29 -4.07
C PRO A 412 -19.42 -6.84 -4.19
N PRO A 413 -19.70 -5.52 -4.31
CA PRO A 413 -18.87 -4.39 -3.87
C PRO A 413 -19.16 -3.79 -2.46
N PRO A 414 -20.34 -3.24 -2.10
CA PRO A 414 -21.01 -2.12 -2.76
C PRO A 414 -21.74 -1.08 -1.87
N PRO A 415 -22.02 0.13 -2.43
CA PRO A 415 -23.09 1.02 -1.99
C PRO A 415 -24.54 0.48 -2.18
N PHE A 416 -24.74 -0.60 -2.94
CA PHE A 416 -26.00 -1.36 -3.11
C PHE A 416 -25.73 -2.90 -3.08
N VAL A 417 -26.04 -3.57 -1.97
CA VAL A 417 -25.77 -5.02 -1.75
C VAL A 417 -26.88 -5.86 -2.36
N HIS A 418 -26.70 -6.38 -3.58
CA HIS A 418 -27.65 -7.29 -4.22
C HIS A 418 -27.47 -8.74 -3.73
N ALA A 419 -28.54 -9.37 -3.23
CA ALA A 419 -28.54 -10.78 -2.84
C ALA A 419 -29.87 -11.47 -3.23
N VAL A 420 -29.80 -12.68 -3.77
CA VAL A 420 -30.96 -13.59 -3.82
C VAL A 420 -31.12 -14.20 -2.43
N THR A 421 -32.31 -14.08 -1.85
CA THR A 421 -32.58 -14.43 -0.44
C THR A 421 -33.59 -15.54 -0.25
N ASN A 422 -34.39 -15.84 -1.28
CA ASN A 422 -35.25 -17.01 -1.35
C ASN A 422 -35.61 -17.29 -2.82
N SER A 423 -36.02 -18.51 -3.14
CA SER A 423 -36.56 -18.90 -4.44
C SER A 423 -37.62 -19.98 -4.29
N TRP A 424 -38.66 -19.95 -5.11
CA TRP A 424 -39.72 -20.97 -5.15
C TRP A 424 -40.29 -21.11 -6.55
N GLU A 425 -40.77 -22.30 -6.88
CA GLU A 425 -41.54 -22.54 -8.11
C GLU A 425 -43.04 -22.35 -7.82
N TYR A 426 -43.77 -21.72 -8.73
CA TYR A 426 -45.23 -21.65 -8.70
C TYR A 426 -45.80 -21.76 -10.12
N ASN A 427 -46.73 -22.70 -10.32
CA ASN A 427 -47.32 -23.01 -11.64
C ASN A 427 -46.30 -23.25 -12.77
N GLY A 428 -45.13 -23.83 -12.45
CA GLY A 428 -44.06 -24.08 -13.44
C GLY A 428 -43.21 -22.86 -13.80
N VAL A 429 -43.27 -21.79 -13.01
CA VAL A 429 -42.43 -20.59 -13.14
C VAL A 429 -41.58 -20.42 -11.87
N ASP A 430 -40.27 -20.22 -12.06
CA ASP A 430 -39.36 -19.87 -10.97
C ASP A 430 -39.53 -18.41 -10.55
N HIS A 431 -39.65 -18.18 -9.25
CA HIS A 431 -39.66 -16.86 -8.64
C HIS A 431 -38.47 -16.68 -7.69
N TYR A 432 -37.85 -15.50 -7.73
CA TYR A 432 -36.69 -15.16 -6.90
C TYR A 432 -36.98 -13.92 -6.04
N ARG A 433 -36.74 -14.01 -4.73
CA ARG A 433 -36.79 -12.87 -3.79
C ARG A 433 -35.40 -12.24 -3.71
N HIS A 434 -35.24 -11.10 -4.35
CA HIS A 434 -34.04 -10.28 -4.25
C HIS A 434 -34.14 -9.32 -3.07
N THR A 435 -33.04 -9.14 -2.35
CA THR A 435 -32.85 -8.07 -1.37
C THR A 435 -31.69 -7.20 -1.84
N VAL A 436 -31.88 -5.89 -1.83
CA VAL A 436 -30.86 -4.90 -2.20
C VAL A 436 -30.69 -3.92 -1.04
N THR A 437 -29.50 -3.90 -0.42
CA THR A 437 -29.23 -3.02 0.73
C THR A 437 -28.32 -1.86 0.34
N ALA A 438 -28.84 -0.64 0.30
CA ALA A 438 -28.05 0.57 0.05
C ALA A 438 -27.56 1.20 1.36
N LYS A 439 -26.31 1.66 1.44
CA LYS A 439 -25.78 2.37 2.62
C LYS A 439 -25.49 3.82 2.27
N ASN A 440 -25.95 4.79 3.09
CA ASN A 440 -25.54 6.18 2.93
C ASN A 440 -24.06 6.34 3.34
N THR A 441 -23.20 6.63 2.38
CA THR A 441 -21.76 6.87 2.55
C THR A 441 -21.36 8.33 2.36
N CYS A 442 -22.29 9.24 2.08
CA CYS A 442 -22.01 10.64 1.72
C CYS A 442 -21.56 11.53 2.90
N GLY A 443 -21.42 10.98 4.12
CA GLY A 443 -21.03 11.73 5.31
C GLY A 443 -22.10 12.66 5.89
N HIS A 444 -23.23 12.87 5.19
CA HIS A 444 -24.36 13.70 5.62
C HIS A 444 -25.71 13.03 5.31
N PRO A 445 -26.83 13.44 5.94
CA PRO A 445 -28.16 12.90 5.62
C PRO A 445 -28.58 13.16 4.18
N ILE A 446 -29.29 12.20 3.60
CA ILE A 446 -29.96 12.28 2.29
C ILE A 446 -31.45 12.48 2.55
N THR A 447 -32.05 13.60 2.12
CA THR A 447 -33.48 13.91 2.28
C THR A 447 -34.30 13.53 1.05
N TYR A 448 -33.66 13.46 -0.12
CA TYR A 448 -34.30 13.03 -1.37
C TYR A 448 -33.50 11.91 -2.03
N LEU A 449 -34.19 10.84 -2.42
CA LEU A 449 -33.63 9.74 -3.20
C LEU A 449 -34.58 9.40 -4.35
N LYS A 450 -34.02 9.27 -5.56
CA LYS A 450 -34.68 8.74 -6.75
C LYS A 450 -33.81 7.66 -7.37
N LEU A 451 -34.34 6.46 -7.46
CA LEU A 451 -33.73 5.29 -8.08
C LEU A 451 -34.39 5.01 -9.42
N ARG A 452 -33.60 4.57 -10.40
CA ARG A 452 -34.10 3.91 -11.61
C ARG A 452 -34.03 2.41 -11.39
N ILE A 453 -35.12 1.70 -11.67
CA ILE A 453 -35.22 0.24 -11.53
C ILE A 453 -35.75 -0.34 -12.85
N GLU A 454 -34.85 -0.91 -13.65
CA GLU A 454 -35.14 -1.42 -14.98
C GLU A 454 -35.36 -2.95 -14.95
N GLY A 455 -36.31 -3.44 -15.74
CA GLY A 455 -36.57 -4.87 -15.89
C GLY A 455 -37.25 -5.55 -14.70
N LEU A 456 -37.82 -4.80 -13.76
CA LEU A 456 -38.63 -5.35 -12.67
C LEU A 456 -39.94 -5.95 -13.22
N THR A 457 -40.17 -7.25 -12.99
CA THR A 457 -41.40 -7.95 -13.44
C THR A 457 -42.43 -8.15 -12.33
N GLY A 458 -42.00 -8.27 -11.06
CA GLY A 458 -42.87 -8.50 -9.91
C GLY A 458 -42.94 -7.34 -8.90
N PRO A 459 -43.55 -7.57 -7.72
CA PRO A 459 -43.72 -6.54 -6.69
C PRO A 459 -42.40 -6.13 -6.03
N ILE A 460 -42.35 -4.88 -5.58
CA ILE A 460 -41.21 -4.25 -4.89
C ILE A 460 -41.65 -3.57 -3.58
N TYR A 461 -40.77 -3.60 -2.58
CA TYR A 461 -40.97 -3.13 -1.23
C TYR A 461 -39.74 -2.35 -0.75
N GLY A 462 -39.94 -1.45 0.23
CA GLY A 462 -38.88 -0.57 0.77
C GLY A 462 -38.68 0.75 0.00
N VAL A 463 -39.30 0.88 -1.17
CA VAL A 463 -39.36 2.10 -2.00
C VAL A 463 -40.77 2.28 -2.57
N SER A 464 -41.13 3.51 -2.96
CA SER A 464 -42.40 3.81 -3.62
C SER A 464 -42.19 4.22 -5.06
N ALA A 465 -43.04 3.75 -5.98
CA ALA A 465 -43.05 4.20 -7.37
C ALA A 465 -43.40 5.69 -7.44
N THR A 466 -42.77 6.40 -8.37
CA THR A 466 -43.06 7.81 -8.66
C THR A 466 -43.98 7.94 -9.88
N GLN A 467 -44.29 9.17 -10.31
CA GLN A 467 -45.05 9.40 -11.55
C GLN A 467 -44.25 9.05 -12.82
N ASP A 468 -42.92 9.00 -12.74
CA ASP A 468 -42.06 8.64 -13.86
C ASP A 468 -41.90 7.12 -13.96
N LYS A 469 -41.98 6.58 -15.19
CA LYS A 469 -41.81 5.15 -15.47
C LYS A 469 -40.45 4.65 -14.97
N GLU A 470 -40.44 3.48 -14.31
CA GLU A 470 -39.25 2.81 -13.76
C GLU A 470 -38.51 3.63 -12.67
N MET A 471 -39.10 4.71 -12.16
CA MET A 471 -38.48 5.56 -11.15
C MET A 471 -39.17 5.39 -9.78
N TYR A 472 -38.34 5.16 -8.77
CA TYR A 472 -38.75 4.88 -7.39
C TYR A 472 -38.07 5.86 -6.43
N GLY A 473 -38.71 6.19 -5.31
CA GLY A 473 -38.13 7.04 -4.28
C GLY A 473 -38.34 6.47 -2.88
N PHE A 474 -38.00 7.25 -1.86
CA PHE A 474 -38.34 6.91 -0.48
C PHE A 474 -39.85 6.68 -0.33
N PRO A 475 -40.28 5.68 0.46
CA PRO A 475 -41.68 5.54 0.80
C PRO A 475 -42.12 6.66 1.73
N SER A 476 -43.43 6.94 1.80
CA SER A 476 -43.99 8.11 2.50
C SER A 476 -43.69 8.20 4.00
N TRP A 477 -43.22 7.11 4.63
CA TRP A 477 -42.81 7.04 6.03
C TRP A 477 -41.29 7.19 6.25
N VAL A 478 -40.49 7.38 5.19
CA VAL A 478 -39.05 7.65 5.25
C VAL A 478 -38.80 9.04 4.69
N THR A 479 -38.42 9.98 5.56
CA THR A 479 -38.19 11.40 5.20
C THR A 479 -36.71 11.75 5.05
N ARG A 480 -35.81 10.88 5.51
CA ARG A 480 -34.36 10.98 5.33
C ARG A 480 -33.69 9.62 5.52
N LEU A 481 -32.42 9.52 5.10
CA LEU A 481 -31.50 8.44 5.41
C LEU A 481 -30.22 9.06 5.98
N ASP A 482 -29.93 8.86 7.26
CA ASP A 482 -28.78 9.49 7.93
C ASP A 482 -27.44 8.85 7.53
N ALA A 483 -26.33 9.55 7.80
CA ALA A 483 -25.00 9.09 7.41
C ALA A 483 -24.68 7.73 8.07
N GLY A 484 -24.32 6.74 7.26
CA GLY A 484 -24.06 5.37 7.71
C GLY A 484 -25.28 4.45 7.80
N GLU A 485 -26.51 4.98 7.72
CA GLU A 485 -27.74 4.18 7.72
C GLU A 485 -27.93 3.38 6.42
N LYS A 486 -28.85 2.41 6.46
CA LYS A 486 -29.12 1.48 5.37
C LYS A 486 -30.58 1.52 4.91
N LEU A 487 -30.81 1.70 3.62
CA LEU A 487 -32.10 1.45 2.96
C LEU A 487 -32.13 0.00 2.46
N THR A 488 -33.16 -0.76 2.82
CA THR A 488 -33.35 -2.13 2.33
C THR A 488 -34.52 -2.18 1.35
N ILE A 489 -34.23 -2.58 0.12
CA ILE A 489 -35.19 -2.79 -0.96
C ILE A 489 -35.39 -4.30 -1.12
N VAL A 490 -36.62 -4.75 -1.31
CA VAL A 490 -36.91 -6.16 -1.59
C VAL A 490 -37.80 -6.22 -2.81
N TYR A 491 -37.48 -7.08 -3.77
CA TYR A 491 -38.37 -7.33 -4.91
C TYR A 491 -38.47 -8.81 -5.24
N ILE A 492 -39.56 -9.17 -5.90
CA ILE A 492 -39.78 -10.50 -6.46
C ILE A 492 -39.64 -10.40 -7.96
N GLN A 493 -38.87 -11.30 -8.56
CA GLN A 493 -38.69 -11.42 -10.00
C GLN A 493 -39.23 -12.78 -10.46
N GLU A 494 -40.08 -12.77 -11.48
CA GLU A 494 -40.51 -13.99 -12.18
C GLU A 494 -39.51 -14.29 -13.30
N GLY A 495 -39.08 -15.55 -13.43
CA GLY A 495 -38.17 -16.12 -14.44
C GLY A 495 -37.45 -15.15 -15.38
N GLY A 496 -36.26 -14.69 -15.00
CA GLY A 496 -35.47 -13.76 -15.82
C GLY A 496 -34.24 -13.20 -15.09
N PRO A 497 -33.48 -12.28 -15.71
CA PRO A 497 -32.39 -11.59 -15.04
C PRO A 497 -32.91 -10.70 -13.90
N ALA A 498 -32.05 -10.45 -12.91
CA ALA A 498 -32.32 -9.53 -11.82
C ALA A 498 -32.57 -8.10 -12.33
N ALA A 499 -33.49 -7.37 -11.70
CA ALA A 499 -33.76 -5.98 -12.01
C ALA A 499 -32.52 -5.10 -11.73
N LYS A 500 -32.18 -4.21 -12.67
CA LYS A 500 -31.05 -3.29 -12.54
C LYS A 500 -31.49 -2.08 -11.70
N ILE A 501 -30.76 -1.80 -10.62
CA ILE A 501 -31.05 -0.66 -9.73
C ILE A 501 -29.89 0.33 -9.80
N ALA A 502 -30.19 1.60 -10.06
CA ALA A 502 -29.22 2.69 -10.09
C ALA A 502 -29.77 3.95 -9.40
N VAL A 503 -28.90 4.78 -8.81
CA VAL A 503 -29.30 6.12 -8.33
C VAL A 503 -29.46 7.04 -9.53
N ALA A 504 -30.67 7.55 -9.72
CA ALA A 504 -30.95 8.58 -10.72
C ALA A 504 -30.78 9.99 -10.15
N GLN A 505 -31.05 10.19 -8.86
CA GLN A 505 -30.82 11.44 -8.13
C GLN A 505 -30.75 11.18 -6.62
N ALA A 506 -29.88 11.90 -5.92
CA ALA A 506 -29.91 12.02 -4.46
C ALA A 506 -29.62 13.48 -4.08
N VAL A 507 -30.22 13.98 -2.99
CA VAL A 507 -29.98 15.36 -2.49
C VAL A 507 -29.75 15.31 -0.98
N GLY A 508 -28.74 16.05 -0.52
CA GLY A 508 -28.41 16.20 0.90
C GLY A 508 -29.15 17.37 1.55
N ALA A 509 -29.32 17.31 2.87
CA ALA A 509 -30.03 18.33 3.66
C ALA A 509 -29.43 19.76 3.56
N THR A 510 -28.20 19.90 3.07
CA THR A 510 -27.52 21.19 2.84
C THR A 510 -27.93 21.88 1.54
N ASP A 511 -28.41 21.13 0.54
CA ASP A 511 -28.70 21.65 -0.80
C ASP A 511 -30.13 22.21 -0.96
N GLU A 512 -31.05 21.95 -0.03
CA GLU A 512 -32.41 22.49 -0.12
C GLU A 512 -32.43 24.04 -0.08
N ARG A 513 -31.40 24.68 0.50
CA ARG A 513 -31.27 26.14 0.51
C ARG A 513 -30.85 26.76 -0.83
N SER A 514 -30.23 26.02 -1.75
CA SER A 514 -29.84 26.55 -3.06
C SER A 514 -30.98 26.52 -4.08
N ARG A 515 -32.02 25.71 -3.84
CA ARG A 515 -33.17 25.55 -4.75
C ARG A 515 -34.35 26.47 -4.46
N ALA A 516 -34.47 26.95 -3.21
CA ALA A 516 -35.48 27.95 -2.83
C ALA A 516 -35.32 29.26 -3.63
N SER A 517 -34.08 29.66 -3.94
CA SER A 517 -33.76 30.90 -4.68
C SER A 517 -33.93 30.83 -6.20
N GLU A 518 -34.03 29.62 -6.79
CA GLU A 518 -34.33 29.47 -8.24
C GLU A 518 -35.82 29.46 -8.55
N THR A 519 -36.68 29.12 -7.57
CA THR A 519 -38.13 29.04 -7.80
C THR A 519 -38.80 30.42 -7.72
N GLU A 520 -38.26 31.35 -6.93
CA GLU A 520 -38.74 32.75 -6.85
C GLU A 520 -38.31 33.65 -8.03
N ARG A 521 -37.54 33.12 -9.01
CA ARG A 521 -37.07 33.87 -10.19
C ARG A 521 -37.91 33.66 -11.47
N LYS A 522 -39.11 33.11 -11.36
CA LYS A 522 -40.03 32.92 -12.51
C LYS A 522 -41.36 33.67 -12.43
N ASP A 523 -41.66 34.34 -11.33
CA ASP A 523 -42.87 35.18 -11.16
C ASP A 523 -42.50 36.62 -10.71
N ALA A 524 -41.65 37.29 -11.50
CA ALA A 524 -41.31 38.72 -11.37
C ALA A 524 -41.04 39.36 -12.74
#